data_AF-A0A6M3LUL9-F1
#
_entry.id   AF-A0A6M3LUL9-F1
#
_cell.length_a   1.000
_cell.length_b   1.000
_cell.length_c   1.000
_cell.angle_alpha   90.00
_cell.angle_beta   90.00
_cell.angle_gamma   90.00
#
_symmetry.space_group_name_H-M   'P 1'
#
loop_
_entity.id
_entity.type
_entity.pdbx_description
1 polymer ?
#
loop_
_entity_poly.entity_id
_entity_poly.type
_entity_poly.pdbx_seq_one_letter_code
_entity_poly.pdbx_strand_id
1 'polypeptide(L)'
;MMQISFSWTTPALFVEDLALRKSETRRDWKAKHAAKFRNGALVQAWDKQARFGGKKVAIIRLTRDPYQEPLCDIPGNAWYREGFEYLQRMCLRVDGVTPWELWSSWKLSDETMWVVEFELVQDLREDIQATEYATPLMVFK
;
A
#
# COMPACT_ATOMS: atom_id res chain seq x y z
N MET A 1 10.44 13.52 -2.57
CA MET A 1 9.00 13.19 -2.62
C MET A 1 8.70 12.24 -1.46
N MET A 2 7.50 12.29 -0.87
CA MET A 2 7.13 11.37 0.21
C MET A 2 6.90 9.95 -0.35
N GLN A 3 7.06 8.94 0.50
CA GLN A 3 6.87 7.55 0.11
C GLN A 3 6.06 6.77 1.14
N ILE A 4 5.24 5.83 0.66
CA ILE A 4 4.54 4.84 1.46
C ILE A 4 4.88 3.47 0.87
N SER A 5 5.38 2.56 1.71
CA SER A 5 5.58 1.16 1.33
C SER A 5 4.31 0.35 1.61
N PHE A 6 3.92 -0.52 0.69
CA PHE A 6 2.74 -1.37 0.81
C PHE A 6 3.05 -2.84 1.12
N SER A 7 4.32 -3.25 1.01
CA SER A 7 4.79 -4.58 1.45
C SER A 7 3.90 -5.69 0.86
N TRP A 8 3.37 -6.56 1.72
CA TRP A 8 2.50 -7.68 1.36
C TRP A 8 1.20 -7.27 0.64
N THR A 9 0.74 -6.03 0.84
CA THR A 9 -0.51 -5.52 0.23
C THR A 9 -0.32 -4.86 -1.13
N THR A 10 0.92 -4.77 -1.61
CA THR A 10 1.25 -4.16 -2.92
C THR A 10 0.41 -4.69 -4.09
N PRO A 11 0.16 -6.03 -4.22
CA PRO A 11 -0.65 -6.54 -5.32
C PRO A 11 -2.05 -5.94 -5.41
N ALA A 12 -2.67 -5.61 -4.27
CA ALA A 12 -4.03 -5.07 -4.24
C ALA A 12 -4.15 -3.64 -4.79
N LEU A 13 -3.04 -2.90 -4.92
CA LEU A 13 -3.04 -1.57 -5.52
C LEU A 13 -3.41 -1.58 -7.01
N PHE A 14 -3.15 -2.70 -7.68
CA PHE A 14 -3.18 -2.79 -9.14
C PHE A 14 -4.29 -3.69 -9.66
N VAL A 15 -5.29 -3.96 -8.83
CA VAL A 15 -6.46 -4.75 -9.21
C VAL A 15 -7.34 -3.92 -10.14
N GLU A 16 -7.79 -4.48 -11.26
CA GLU A 16 -8.67 -3.80 -12.22
C GLU A 16 -10.06 -3.52 -11.64
N ASP A 17 -10.59 -4.47 -10.86
CA ASP A 17 -11.83 -4.28 -10.12
C ASP A 17 -11.65 -3.21 -9.03
N LEU A 18 -12.24 -2.04 -9.28
CA LEU A 18 -12.18 -0.88 -8.38
C LEU A 18 -12.79 -1.15 -7.01
N ALA A 19 -13.71 -2.11 -6.88
CA ALA A 19 -14.28 -2.51 -5.60
C ALA A 19 -13.29 -3.31 -4.74
N LEU A 20 -12.27 -3.90 -5.36
CA LEU A 20 -11.21 -4.68 -4.70
C LEU A 20 -9.87 -3.95 -4.67
N ARG A 21 -9.75 -2.84 -5.39
CA ARG A 21 -8.53 -2.04 -5.44
C ARG A 21 -8.29 -1.37 -4.10
N LYS A 22 -7.08 -1.57 -3.57
CA LYS A 22 -6.64 -0.90 -2.35
C LYS A 22 -6.63 0.62 -2.54
N SER A 23 -7.32 1.32 -1.67
CA SER A 23 -7.48 2.78 -1.66
C SER A 23 -7.27 3.39 -0.26
N GLU A 24 -6.92 2.57 0.72
CA GLU A 24 -6.69 2.97 2.09
C GLU A 24 -5.53 2.18 2.67
N THR A 25 -4.80 2.77 3.63
CA THR A 25 -3.87 2.00 4.45
C THR A 25 -3.72 2.54 5.87
N ARG A 26 -3.71 1.63 6.84
CA ARG A 26 -3.40 1.90 8.25
C ARG A 26 -1.90 1.86 8.56
N ARG A 27 -1.45 2.78 9.40
CA ARG A 27 -0.04 2.97 9.75
C ARG A 27 0.15 3.33 11.23
N ASP A 28 1.05 2.61 11.89
CA ASP A 28 1.64 3.06 13.14
C ASP A 28 2.71 4.12 12.84
N TRP A 29 2.29 5.38 12.86
CA TRP A 29 3.15 6.53 12.63
C TRP A 29 3.13 7.49 13.83
N LYS A 30 4.28 8.13 14.06
CA LYS A 30 4.33 9.31 14.93
C LYS A 30 3.63 10.49 14.23
N ALA A 31 2.95 11.34 15.01
CA ALA A 31 2.24 12.52 14.50
C ALA A 31 3.12 13.40 13.58
N LYS A 32 4.41 13.60 13.92
CA LYS A 32 5.36 14.35 13.09
C LYS A 32 5.58 13.78 11.67
N HIS A 33 5.39 12.47 11.51
CA HIS A 33 5.50 11.82 10.21
C HIS A 33 4.20 11.96 9.43
N ALA A 34 3.06 11.70 10.10
CA ALA A 34 1.72 11.88 9.52
C ALA A 34 1.49 13.31 9.02
N ALA A 35 1.92 14.33 9.77
CA ALA A 35 1.78 15.75 9.41
C ALA A 35 2.46 16.17 8.09
N LYS A 36 3.31 15.33 7.50
CA LYS A 36 3.93 15.61 6.20
C LYS A 36 2.96 15.36 5.05
N PHE A 37 2.02 14.45 5.27
CA PHE A 37 1.01 14.03 4.32
C PHE A 37 -0.23 14.91 4.44
N ARG A 38 -0.85 15.20 3.29
CA ARG A 38 -1.99 16.12 3.18
C ARG A 38 -2.80 15.78 1.95
N ASN A 39 -4.07 16.16 1.96
CA ASN A 39 -4.99 16.01 0.84
C ASN A 39 -4.38 16.57 -0.46
N GLY A 40 -4.55 15.84 -1.55
CA GLY A 40 -4.04 16.17 -2.88
C GLY A 40 -2.54 15.93 -3.08
N ALA A 41 -1.78 15.55 -2.04
CA ALA A 41 -0.35 15.30 -2.19
C ALA A 41 -0.09 14.04 -3.05
N LEU A 42 0.84 14.16 -4.00
CA LEU A 42 1.38 13.02 -4.72
C LEU A 42 2.46 12.33 -3.87
N VAL A 43 2.32 11.01 -3.73
CA VAL A 43 3.18 10.17 -2.90
C VAL A 43 3.65 8.98 -3.73
N GLN A 44 4.91 8.58 -3.52
CA GLN A 44 5.44 7.37 -4.16
C GLN A 44 4.95 6.14 -3.41
N ALA A 45 4.36 5.19 -4.14
CA ALA A 45 4.03 3.87 -3.64
C ALA A 45 5.19 2.91 -3.92
N TRP A 46 5.65 2.22 -2.88
CA TRP A 46 6.77 1.27 -2.95
C TRP A 46 6.31 -0.14 -2.57
N ASP A 47 6.92 -1.15 -3.20
CA ASP A 47 6.62 -2.56 -2.92
C ASP A 47 7.08 -3.01 -1.52
N LYS A 48 8.17 -2.45 -0.99
CA LYS A 48 8.70 -2.60 0.36
C LYS A 48 9.51 -1.35 0.71
N GLN A 49 10.03 -1.27 1.94
CA GLN A 49 10.79 -0.10 2.35
C GLN A 49 12.05 0.07 1.48
N ALA A 50 12.30 1.29 0.99
CA ALA A 50 13.42 1.60 0.11
C ALA A 50 14.79 1.14 0.67
N ARG A 51 15.00 1.26 1.99
CA ARG A 51 16.23 0.81 2.68
C ARG A 51 16.49 -0.71 2.60
N PHE A 52 15.49 -1.50 2.22
CA PHE A 52 15.59 -2.94 2.01
C PHE A 52 15.50 -3.32 0.51
N GLY A 53 15.92 -2.39 -0.36
CA GLY A 53 15.93 -2.57 -1.81
C GLY A 53 14.53 -2.60 -2.41
N GLY A 54 13.59 -1.86 -1.83
CA GLY A 54 12.26 -1.68 -2.44
C GLY A 54 12.34 -1.00 -3.80
N LYS A 55 11.31 -1.19 -4.61
CA LYS A 55 11.10 -0.54 -5.90
C LYS A 55 9.87 0.35 -5.82
N LYS A 56 9.96 1.53 -6.43
CA LYS A 56 8.81 2.42 -6.63
C LYS A 56 7.91 1.79 -7.69
N VAL A 57 6.68 1.44 -7.33
CA VAL A 57 5.73 0.72 -8.19
C VAL A 57 4.59 1.60 -8.70
N ALA A 58 4.32 2.73 -8.06
CA ALA A 58 3.23 3.62 -8.46
C ALA A 58 3.40 5.05 -7.91
N ILE A 59 2.59 5.97 -8.45
CA ILE A 59 2.27 7.25 -7.84
C ILE A 59 0.81 7.22 -7.38
N ILE A 60 0.58 7.60 -6.12
CA ILE A 60 -0.75 7.74 -5.53
C ILE A 60 -1.01 9.19 -5.15
N ARG A 61 -2.28 9.60 -5.12
CA ARG A 61 -2.73 10.89 -4.60
C ARG A 61 -3.56 10.66 -3.35
N LEU A 62 -3.25 11.38 -2.27
CA LEU A 62 -4.07 11.35 -1.07
C LEU A 62 -5.39 12.07 -1.32
N THR A 63 -6.50 11.44 -0.94
CA THR A 63 -7.86 11.98 -1.13
C THR A 63 -8.36 12.74 0.10
N ARG A 64 -7.63 12.64 1.22
CA ARG A 64 -7.90 13.33 2.49
C ARG A 64 -6.60 13.51 3.27
N ASP A 65 -6.59 14.45 4.21
CA ASP A 65 -5.57 14.49 5.27
C ASP A 65 -5.63 13.20 6.10
N PRO A 66 -4.48 12.60 6.46
CA PRO A 66 -4.48 11.44 7.35
C PRO A 66 -5.16 11.76 8.68
N TYR A 67 -5.90 10.80 9.19
CA TYR A 67 -6.61 10.91 10.45
C TYR A 67 -6.37 9.66 11.30
N GLN A 68 -6.69 9.74 12.58
CA GLN A 68 -6.57 8.60 13.49
C GLN A 68 -7.92 7.92 13.68
N GLU A 69 -7.91 6.59 13.70
CA GLU A 69 -9.08 5.75 13.91
C GLU A 69 -8.70 4.57 14.82
N PRO A 70 -9.50 4.25 15.86
CA PRO A 70 -9.33 3.04 16.65
C PRO A 70 -9.53 1.77 15.80
N LEU A 71 -8.70 0.76 15.99
CA LEU A 71 -8.78 -0.48 15.22
C LEU A 71 -10.08 -1.26 15.49
N CYS A 72 -10.58 -1.22 16.73
CA CYS A 72 -11.88 -1.79 17.09
C CYS A 72 -13.05 -1.16 16.33
N ASP A 73 -12.95 0.11 15.95
CA ASP A 73 -14.01 0.89 15.30
C ASP A 73 -13.93 0.87 13.76
N ILE A 74 -12.98 0.13 13.19
CA ILE A 74 -12.79 0.08 11.73
C ILE A 74 -14.10 -0.30 11.03
N PRO A 75 -14.55 0.48 10.03
CA PRO A 75 -15.77 0.17 9.29
C PRO A 75 -15.56 -1.06 8.40
N GLY A 76 -16.61 -1.87 8.23
CA GLY A 76 -16.53 -3.13 7.49
C GLY A 76 -16.06 -2.98 6.03
N ASN A 77 -16.35 -1.84 5.39
CA ASN A 77 -15.88 -1.56 4.04
C ASN A 77 -14.35 -1.33 3.95
N ALA A 78 -13.67 -1.02 5.07
CA ALA A 78 -12.22 -0.87 5.07
C ALA A 78 -11.50 -2.19 4.77
N TRP A 79 -12.16 -3.34 4.95
CA TRP A 79 -11.67 -4.65 4.50
C TRP A 79 -11.33 -4.64 3.00
N TYR A 80 -12.21 -4.05 2.18
CA TYR A 80 -12.01 -3.91 0.75
C TYR A 80 -10.99 -2.82 0.42
N ARG A 81 -11.10 -1.65 1.07
CA ARG A 81 -10.20 -0.51 0.83
C ARG A 81 -8.75 -0.79 1.25
N GLU A 82 -8.53 -1.66 2.24
CA GLU A 82 -7.20 -2.16 2.60
C GLU A 82 -6.67 -3.21 1.60
N GLY A 83 -7.53 -3.74 0.74
CA GLY A 83 -7.22 -4.79 -0.23
C GLY A 83 -7.34 -6.20 0.34
N PHE A 84 -7.79 -6.38 1.58
CA PHE A 84 -7.80 -7.68 2.25
C PHE A 84 -8.71 -8.70 1.56
N GLU A 85 -9.84 -8.27 0.99
CA GLU A 85 -10.68 -9.17 0.18
C GLU A 85 -9.90 -9.80 -0.98
N TYR A 86 -9.15 -8.98 -1.72
CA TYR A 86 -8.34 -9.48 -2.83
C TYR A 86 -7.26 -10.45 -2.33
N LEU A 87 -6.52 -10.08 -1.28
CA LEU A 87 -5.49 -10.94 -0.71
C LEU A 87 -6.08 -12.27 -0.23
N GLN A 88 -7.25 -12.24 0.40
CA GLN A 88 -7.93 -13.40 0.94
C GLN A 88 -8.34 -14.36 -0.19
N ARG A 89 -8.92 -13.84 -1.27
CA ARG A 89 -9.30 -14.63 -2.46
C ARG A 89 -8.10 -15.26 -3.15
N MET A 90 -6.96 -14.58 -3.13
CA MET A 90 -5.71 -15.03 -3.74
C MET A 90 -4.85 -15.89 -2.80
N CYS A 91 -5.34 -16.22 -1.60
CA CYS A 91 -4.60 -16.97 -0.58
C CYS A 91 -3.24 -16.33 -0.21
N LEU A 92 -3.12 -15.01 -0.35
CA LEU A 92 -1.92 -14.26 0.01
C LEU A 92 -1.87 -13.99 1.51
N ARG A 93 -0.67 -13.93 2.07
CA ARG A 93 -0.43 -13.68 3.49
C ARG A 93 0.15 -12.29 3.73
N VAL A 94 -0.22 -11.70 4.86
CA VAL A 94 0.35 -10.46 5.39
C VAL A 94 1.16 -10.84 6.62
N ASP A 95 2.48 -10.69 6.55
CA ASP A 95 3.39 -11.03 7.64
C ASP A 95 3.17 -12.43 8.24
N GLY A 96 2.97 -13.43 7.36
CA GLY A 96 2.78 -14.82 7.75
C GLY A 96 1.35 -15.20 8.15
N VAL A 97 0.45 -14.26 8.40
CA VAL A 97 -0.97 -14.52 8.71
C VAL A 97 -1.88 -14.28 7.51
N THR A 98 -3.07 -14.86 7.55
CA THR A 98 -4.13 -14.56 6.57
C THR A 98 -4.71 -13.16 6.79
N PRO A 99 -5.29 -12.53 5.76
CA PRO A 99 -5.97 -11.24 5.91
C PRO A 99 -7.09 -11.30 6.95
N TRP A 100 -7.85 -12.40 7.02
CA TRP A 100 -8.89 -12.58 8.03
C TRP A 100 -8.35 -12.62 9.46
N GLU A 101 -7.26 -13.35 9.71
CA GLU A 101 -6.62 -13.39 11.03
C GLU A 101 -6.12 -12.00 11.46
N LEU A 102 -5.46 -11.28 10.54
CA LEU A 102 -5.00 -9.91 10.80
C LEU A 102 -6.17 -8.95 11.07
N TRP A 103 -7.22 -9.01 10.26
CA TRP A 103 -8.40 -8.17 10.45
C TRP A 103 -9.12 -8.47 11.76
N SER A 104 -9.24 -9.74 12.12
CA SER A 104 -9.84 -10.16 13.37
C SER A 104 -9.05 -9.64 14.57
N SER A 105 -7.71 -9.67 14.51
CA SER A 105 -6.88 -9.11 15.58
C SER A 105 -7.01 -7.59 15.69
N TRP A 106 -7.12 -6.87 14.56
CA TRP A 106 -7.38 -5.44 14.56
C TRP A 106 -8.71 -5.09 15.23
N LYS A 107 -9.79 -5.82 14.90
CA LYS A 107 -11.12 -5.57 15.49
C LYS A 107 -11.19 -5.83 17.00
N LEU A 108 -10.23 -6.58 17.55
CA LEU A 108 -10.11 -6.85 18.98
C LEU A 108 -9.12 -5.91 19.70
N SER A 109 -8.42 -5.05 18.97
CA SER A 109 -7.41 -4.14 19.50
C SER A 109 -8.00 -2.78 19.83
N ASP A 110 -7.56 -2.18 20.94
CA ASP A 110 -7.84 -0.81 21.34
C ASP A 110 -6.81 0.20 20.78
N GLU A 111 -5.84 -0.27 19.99
CA GLU A 111 -4.85 0.59 19.36
C GLU A 111 -5.51 1.55 18.35
N THR A 112 -4.87 2.71 18.18
CA THR A 112 -5.28 3.72 17.23
C THR A 112 -4.20 3.88 16.17
N MET A 113 -4.59 3.77 14.89
CA MET A 113 -3.67 3.91 13.76
C MET A 113 -4.00 5.12 12.90
N TRP A 114 -3.00 5.62 12.16
CA TRP A 114 -3.22 6.59 11.11
C TRP A 114 -3.81 5.92 9.89
N VAL A 115 -4.94 6.43 9.42
CA VAL A 115 -5.59 6.05 8.17
C VAL A 115 -5.14 7.01 7.07
N VAL A 116 -4.65 6.45 5.97
CA VAL A 116 -4.29 7.20 4.76
C VAL A 116 -5.19 6.73 3.62
N GLU A 117 -6.07 7.61 3.16
CA GLU A 117 -6.92 7.37 2.00
C GLU A 117 -6.28 7.95 0.73
N PHE A 118 -6.34 7.20 -0.36
CA PHE A 118 -5.67 7.56 -1.60
C PHE A 118 -6.32 6.91 -2.82
N GLU A 119 -5.94 7.41 -3.99
CA GLU A 119 -6.22 6.79 -5.29
C GLU A 119 -4.92 6.56 -6.07
N LEU A 120 -4.91 5.52 -6.90
CA LEU A 120 -3.83 5.25 -7.84
C LEU A 120 -3.87 6.26 -8.99
N VAL A 121 -2.77 6.98 -9.21
CA VAL A 121 -2.65 7.98 -10.29
C VAL A 121 -1.85 7.43 -11.46
N GLN A 122 -0.78 6.67 -11.17
CA GLN A 122 0.11 6.13 -12.18
C GLN A 122 0.65 4.77 -11.76
N ASP A 123 0.50 3.77 -12.62
CA ASP A 123 1.18 2.47 -12.53
C ASP A 123 2.58 2.60 -13.16
N LEU A 124 3.62 2.16 -12.43
CA LEU A 124 5.01 2.21 -12.85
C LEU A 124 5.64 0.81 -12.97
N ARG A 125 4.85 -0.26 -12.92
CA ARG A 125 5.38 -1.64 -12.96
C ARG A 125 6.04 -2.00 -14.29
N GLU A 126 5.60 -1.41 -15.40
CA GLU A 126 6.21 -1.64 -16.72
C GLU A 126 7.62 -1.04 -16.82
N ASP A 127 7.85 0.12 -16.20
CA ASP A 127 9.16 0.77 -16.14
C ASP A 127 10.20 -0.05 -15.34
N ILE A 128 9.73 -0.90 -14.42
CA ILE A 128 10.58 -1.80 -13.63
C ILE A 128 11.09 -2.97 -14.47
N GLN A 129 10.28 -3.49 -15.40
CA GLN A 129 10.71 -4.57 -16.29
C GLN A 129 11.71 -4.08 -17.34
N ALA A 130 11.55 -2.85 -17.84
CA ALA A 130 12.48 -2.25 -18.81
C ALA A 130 13.90 -2.03 -18.25
N THR A 131 14.05 -1.86 -16.93
CA THR A 131 15.35 -1.61 -16.30
C THR A 131 16.13 -2.86 -15.92
N GLU A 132 15.51 -4.06 -15.93
CA GLU A 132 16.20 -5.34 -15.64
C GLU A 132 16.71 -6.08 -16.89
N TYR A 133 16.43 -5.58 -18.11
CA TYR A 133 16.89 -6.18 -19.38
C TYR A 133 17.80 -5.30 -20.24
N ALA A 134 18.42 -4.25 -19.70
CA ALA A 134 19.55 -3.60 -20.37
C ALA A 134 20.81 -4.48 -20.28
N THR A 135 20.84 -5.57 -21.04
CA THR A 135 22.04 -6.41 -21.23
C THR A 135 23.12 -5.58 -21.93
N PRO A 136 24.41 -5.67 -21.55
CA PRO A 136 25.47 -5.04 -22.32
C PRO A 136 25.50 -5.64 -23.72
N LEU A 137 25.49 -4.79 -24.75
CA LEU A 137 25.82 -5.18 -26.11
C LEU A 137 27.19 -5.85 -26.10
N MET A 138 27.21 -7.19 -26.14
CA MET A 138 28.42 -7.92 -26.50
C MET A 138 28.73 -7.60 -27.95
N VAL A 139 29.76 -6.77 -28.14
CA VAL A 139 30.45 -6.59 -29.41
C VAL A 139 31.12 -7.91 -29.75
N PHE A 140 30.56 -8.65 -30.72
CA PHE A 140 31.31 -9.71 -31.39
C PHE A 140 32.29 -9.05 -32.37
N LYS A 141 33.59 -9.27 -32.14
CA LYS A 141 34.65 -9.09 -33.13
C LYS A 141 34.80 -10.35 -33.94
#